data_AF-A0A9Q9D704-F1
#
_entry.id   AF-A0A9Q9D704-F1
#
_cell.length_a   1.000
_cell.length_b   1.000
_cell.length_c   1.000
_cell.angle_alpha   90.00
_cell.angle_beta   90.00
_cell.angle_gamma   90.00
#
_symmetry.space_group_name_H-M   'P 1'
#
loop_
_entity.id
_entity.type
_entity.pdbx_description
1 polymer ?
#
loop_
_entity_poly.entity_id
_entity_poly.type
_entity_poly.pdbx_seq_one_letter_code
_entity_poly.pdbx_strand_id
1 'polypeptide(L)'
;MKRIEIDKFEKNLHKIYFTVAVIIGVVLSIGMPLFSEPDGQWHYSVSSNIAGLSNDLSAYGEPVGTGTSVQKSAYQQENWFEKYFENQIVRMPIENIPRTNSVPSVLNFNFLGHAIPAFGVWLGYHIYPSIGVMIVVGRLVSSLIASFVICMIIKYVKRAKLLFTALSLTPVIVSTTASLSYDTLSYIAALLVFMITINVYEAKFMTWKYALMMLGTSAFVMIGTKTNIKILVALFPLVIFVLFLQQRKELGKSDFINLKDKKQVILGAGILGLTVFALAVVLALKPSLLFSLYRLIINFTVNLAPGLSTNNIFLGLLASPYPGYNYIPYWVAGAWYILILLVMLVEEKFVTSKLLGLGAFGLFLANFLGVYHGFLAYLSGGYNPAPNTVVVGSIYGQQGRYFTPFIPLLALGLANTSIKLSVLSKQSVLYLTVGLAFVSNFILVFATLFGINYL
;
A
#
# COMPACT_ATOMS: atom_id res chain seq x y z
N MET A 1 16.92 0.29 34.66
CA MET A 1 17.71 0.19 33.40
C MET A 1 16.85 -0.18 32.19
N LYS A 2 16.15 -1.33 32.15
CA LYS A 2 15.36 -1.77 30.97
C LYS A 2 14.37 -0.73 30.38
N ARG A 3 13.63 0.02 31.21
CA ARG A 3 12.64 1.01 30.72
C ARG A 3 13.28 2.24 30.06
N ILE A 4 14.44 2.68 30.57
CA ILE A 4 15.18 3.85 30.07
C ILE A 4 15.82 3.54 28.70
N GLU A 5 16.31 2.32 28.50
CA GLU A 5 16.83 1.88 27.19
C GLU A 5 15.72 1.75 26.13
N ILE A 6 14.56 1.22 26.51
CA ILE A 6 13.38 1.12 25.62
C ILE A 6 12.91 2.52 25.18
N ASP A 7 12.86 3.50 26.08
CA ASP A 7 12.46 4.89 25.75
C ASP A 7 13.47 5.58 24.82
N LYS A 8 14.78 5.37 25.03
CA LYS A 8 15.83 5.88 24.15
C LYS A 8 15.76 5.26 22.75
N PHE A 9 15.31 4.01 22.67
CA PHE A 9 15.16 3.24 21.44
C PHE A 9 13.97 3.72 20.60
N GLU A 10 12.79 3.85 21.20
CA GLU A 10 11.61 4.40 20.51
C GLU A 10 11.82 5.83 20.02
N LYS A 11 12.61 6.62 20.76
CA LYS A 11 12.95 7.99 20.37
C LYS A 11 13.76 8.04 19.08
N ASN A 12 14.51 6.99 18.73
CA ASN A 12 15.38 6.97 17.55
C ASN A 12 14.86 6.11 16.38
N LEU A 13 13.72 5.41 16.52
CA LEU A 13 13.16 4.55 15.46
C LEU A 13 13.01 5.28 14.11
N HIS A 14 12.56 6.54 14.12
CA HIS A 14 12.44 7.34 12.90
C HIS A 14 13.79 7.54 12.17
N LYS A 15 14.88 7.70 12.93
CA LYS A 15 16.23 7.84 12.37
C LYS A 15 16.72 6.51 11.78
N ILE A 16 16.52 5.42 12.52
CA ILE A 16 16.87 4.06 12.06
C ILE A 16 16.12 3.76 10.76
N TYR A 17 14.79 3.99 10.75
CA TYR A 17 13.98 3.87 9.55
C TYR A 17 14.57 4.67 8.40
N PHE A 18 14.82 5.98 8.59
CA PHE A 18 15.31 6.84 7.53
C PHE A 18 16.63 6.35 6.93
N THR A 19 17.59 5.98 7.79
CA THR A 19 18.88 5.44 7.33
C THR A 19 18.71 4.17 6.53
N VAL A 20 17.94 3.20 7.02
CA VAL A 20 17.72 1.92 6.34
C VAL A 20 16.96 2.13 5.03
N ALA A 21 15.89 2.93 5.04
CA ALA A 21 15.06 3.21 3.87
C ALA A 21 15.84 3.94 2.76
N VAL A 22 16.71 4.91 3.11
CA VAL A 22 17.55 5.60 2.13
C VAL A 22 18.57 4.63 1.51
N ILE A 23 19.26 3.81 2.31
CA ILE A 23 20.23 2.84 1.78
C ILE A 23 19.56 1.86 0.82
N ILE A 24 18.47 1.22 1.25
CA ILE A 24 17.74 0.27 0.41
C ILE A 24 17.14 0.99 -0.80
N GLY A 25 16.57 2.17 -0.61
CA GLY A 25 15.98 2.98 -1.68
C GLY A 25 16.96 3.35 -2.78
N VAL A 26 18.20 3.69 -2.44
CA VAL A 26 19.29 3.92 -3.41
C VAL A 26 19.58 2.64 -4.20
N VAL A 27 19.74 1.51 -3.50
CA VAL A 27 20.01 0.20 -4.13
C VAL A 27 18.87 -0.19 -5.08
N LEU A 28 17.61 -0.02 -4.70
CA LEU A 28 16.46 -0.33 -5.55
C LEU A 28 16.34 0.65 -6.73
N SER A 29 16.57 1.94 -6.50
CA SER A 29 16.43 2.96 -7.55
C SER A 29 17.40 2.72 -8.71
N ILE A 30 18.61 2.24 -8.40
CA ILE A 30 19.68 1.97 -9.36
C ILE A 30 19.60 0.53 -9.89
N GLY A 31 19.44 -0.44 -9.00
CA GLY A 31 19.62 -1.87 -9.32
C GLY A 31 18.39 -2.56 -9.90
N MET A 32 17.19 -2.01 -9.75
CA MET A 32 15.98 -2.58 -10.33
C MET A 32 15.85 -2.21 -11.81
N PRO A 33 15.44 -3.13 -12.70
CA PRO A 33 15.14 -2.80 -14.09
C PRO A 33 14.15 -1.63 -14.21
N LEU A 34 14.19 -0.96 -15.36
CA LEU A 34 13.24 0.10 -15.67
C LEU A 34 11.83 -0.50 -15.67
N PHE A 35 10.82 0.25 -15.25
CA PHE A 35 9.42 -0.21 -15.26
C PHE A 35 9.15 -1.53 -14.49
N SER A 36 9.97 -1.85 -13.48
CA SER A 36 9.81 -3.03 -12.62
C SER A 36 8.61 -2.90 -11.66
N GLU A 37 8.12 -1.68 -11.48
CA GLU A 37 6.84 -1.42 -10.84
C GLU A 37 5.66 -1.66 -11.82
N PRO A 38 4.50 -2.07 -11.31
CA PRO A 38 3.30 -2.19 -12.13
C PRO A 38 2.91 -0.86 -12.77
N ASP A 39 2.58 -0.90 -14.06
CA ASP A 39 2.30 0.29 -14.88
C ASP A 39 3.50 1.28 -14.97
N GLY A 40 4.73 0.81 -14.78
CA GLY A 40 5.93 1.67 -14.77
C GLY A 40 6.11 2.56 -16.00
N GLN A 41 5.85 2.04 -17.21
CA GLN A 41 5.90 2.84 -18.44
C GLN A 41 4.90 4.00 -18.39
N TRP A 42 3.68 3.74 -17.92
CA TRP A 42 2.65 4.76 -17.76
C TRP A 42 3.04 5.79 -16.69
N HIS A 43 3.60 5.35 -15.56
CA HIS A 43 4.09 6.25 -14.52
C HIS A 43 5.16 7.20 -15.05
N TYR A 44 6.13 6.66 -15.80
CA TYR A 44 7.15 7.46 -16.45
C TYR A 44 6.56 8.46 -17.45
N SER A 45 5.68 8.01 -18.36
CA SER A 45 5.08 8.89 -19.37
C SER A 45 4.27 10.04 -18.74
N VAL A 46 3.52 9.78 -17.66
CA VAL A 46 2.82 10.85 -16.93
C VAL A 46 3.83 11.82 -16.30
N SER A 47 4.87 11.31 -15.63
CA SER A 47 5.91 12.15 -15.02
C SER A 47 6.68 12.99 -16.03
N SER A 48 7.06 12.42 -17.17
CA SER A 48 7.74 13.15 -18.24
C SER A 48 6.84 14.21 -18.86
N ASN A 49 5.55 13.92 -19.04
CA ASN A 49 4.59 14.90 -19.57
C ASN A 49 4.39 16.09 -18.62
N ILE A 50 4.27 15.83 -17.31
CA ILE A 50 4.21 16.90 -16.29
C ILE A 50 5.49 17.76 -16.33
N ALA A 51 6.65 17.13 -16.56
CA ALA A 51 7.93 17.82 -16.69
C ALA A 51 8.13 18.56 -18.03
N GLY A 52 7.21 18.43 -19.00
CA GLY A 52 7.38 18.98 -20.35
C GLY A 52 8.43 18.25 -21.20
N LEU A 53 8.71 16.98 -20.88
CA LEU A 53 9.76 16.14 -21.46
C LEU A 53 9.20 14.89 -22.15
N SER A 54 8.04 15.05 -22.77
CA SER A 54 7.29 14.05 -23.52
C SER A 54 8.15 13.36 -24.57
N ASN A 55 8.15 12.03 -24.58
CA ASN A 55 9.03 11.22 -25.41
C ASN A 55 8.38 9.91 -25.88
N ASP A 56 8.94 9.35 -26.94
CA ASP A 56 8.50 8.12 -27.57
C ASP A 56 9.23 6.91 -26.98
N LEU A 57 8.53 6.13 -26.16
CA LEU A 57 9.04 4.88 -25.63
C LEU A 57 9.21 3.80 -26.71
N SER A 58 8.44 3.85 -27.80
CA SER A 58 8.53 2.86 -28.88
C SER A 58 9.85 2.94 -29.65
N ALA A 59 10.51 4.09 -29.65
CA ALA A 59 11.88 4.27 -30.15
C ALA A 59 12.90 3.36 -29.42
N TYR A 60 12.57 2.94 -28.19
CA TYR A 60 13.34 2.01 -27.39
C TYR A 60 12.76 0.59 -27.40
N GLY A 61 11.83 0.31 -28.32
CA GLY A 61 11.12 -0.96 -28.37
C GLY A 61 10.23 -1.20 -27.15
N GLU A 62 9.82 -0.15 -26.43
CA GLU A 62 8.93 -0.21 -25.26
C GLU A 62 7.50 0.17 -25.69
N PRO A 63 6.67 -0.79 -26.17
CA PRO A 63 5.28 -0.50 -26.51
C PRO A 63 4.45 -0.24 -25.24
N VAL A 64 3.21 0.22 -25.42
CA VAL A 64 2.26 0.37 -24.32
C VAL A 64 2.04 -0.98 -23.64
N GLY A 65 2.50 -1.10 -22.40
CA GLY A 65 2.39 -2.33 -21.64
C GLY A 65 2.61 -2.11 -20.14
N THR A 66 3.18 -3.13 -19.49
CA THR A 66 3.59 -3.12 -18.08
C THR A 66 4.62 -4.21 -17.84
N GLY A 67 5.46 -4.00 -16.82
CA GLY A 67 6.47 -4.96 -16.39
C GLY A 67 7.74 -4.88 -17.23
N THR A 68 8.58 -5.91 -17.10
CA THR A 68 9.97 -5.90 -17.59
C THR A 68 10.21 -6.90 -18.72
N SER A 69 9.18 -7.58 -19.22
CA SER A 69 9.31 -8.62 -20.25
C SER A 69 9.94 -8.09 -21.54
N VAL A 70 9.61 -6.85 -21.91
CA VAL A 70 10.15 -6.19 -23.11
C VAL A 70 11.65 -5.93 -23.01
N GLN A 71 12.16 -5.71 -21.79
CA GLN A 71 13.58 -5.48 -21.53
C GLN A 71 14.41 -6.77 -21.56
N LYS A 72 13.77 -7.94 -21.51
CA LYS A 72 14.46 -9.24 -21.43
C LYS A 72 15.52 -9.43 -22.51
N SER A 73 15.18 -9.14 -23.77
CA SER A 73 16.13 -9.26 -24.89
C SER A 73 17.34 -8.37 -24.69
N ALA A 74 17.16 -7.14 -24.21
CA ALA A 74 18.25 -6.18 -24.02
C ALA A 74 19.17 -6.56 -22.85
N TYR A 75 18.61 -7.14 -21.78
CA TYR A 75 19.40 -7.66 -20.67
C TYR A 75 20.19 -8.91 -21.08
N GLN A 76 19.55 -9.85 -21.77
CA GLN A 76 20.19 -11.09 -22.22
C GLN A 76 21.26 -10.89 -23.31
N GLN A 77 21.15 -9.83 -24.10
CA GLN A 77 22.15 -9.43 -25.10
C GLN A 77 23.19 -8.44 -24.54
N GLU A 78 23.11 -8.10 -23.26
CA GLU A 78 24.01 -7.17 -22.57
C GLU A 78 24.06 -5.74 -23.15
N ASN A 79 23.10 -5.36 -24.01
CA ASN A 79 23.03 -4.03 -24.64
C ASN A 79 22.06 -3.06 -23.94
N TRP A 80 21.48 -3.45 -22.80
CA TRP A 80 20.52 -2.62 -22.06
C TRP A 80 21.08 -1.26 -21.65
N PHE A 81 22.37 -1.16 -21.33
CA PHE A 81 22.98 0.09 -20.90
C PHE A 81 23.06 1.08 -22.07
N GLU A 82 23.62 0.66 -23.21
CA GLU A 82 23.64 1.45 -24.44
C GLU A 82 22.20 1.87 -24.83
N LYS A 83 21.29 0.90 -24.85
CA LYS A 83 19.90 1.11 -25.24
C LYS A 83 19.18 2.15 -24.40
N TYR A 84 19.31 2.10 -23.07
CA TYR A 84 18.48 2.92 -22.18
C TYR A 84 19.21 4.08 -21.51
N PHE A 85 20.53 4.02 -21.35
CA PHE A 85 21.33 5.02 -20.63
C PHE A 85 22.16 5.90 -21.55
N GLU A 86 22.64 5.39 -22.70
CA GLU A 86 23.44 6.16 -23.65
C GLU A 86 22.59 6.83 -24.73
N ASN A 87 21.50 6.21 -25.17
CA ASN A 87 20.64 6.80 -26.20
C ASN A 87 19.75 7.93 -25.64
N GLN A 88 19.87 9.11 -26.22
CA GLN A 88 19.06 10.27 -25.85
C GLN A 88 17.59 10.12 -26.25
N ILE A 89 16.70 10.76 -25.49
CA ILE A 89 15.26 10.69 -25.70
C ILE A 89 14.84 11.16 -27.10
N VAL A 90 13.98 10.38 -27.72
CA VAL A 90 13.25 10.79 -28.92
C VAL A 90 12.01 11.56 -28.46
N ARG A 91 12.02 12.88 -28.62
CA ARG A 91 10.88 13.73 -28.24
C ARG A 91 9.68 13.47 -29.13
N MET A 92 8.50 13.47 -28.53
CA MET A 92 7.23 13.31 -29.22
C MET A 92 6.21 14.30 -28.64
N PRO A 93 5.44 15.02 -29.49
CA PRO A 93 4.33 15.84 -29.01
C PRO A 93 3.36 15.01 -28.16
N ILE A 94 2.86 15.60 -27.07
CA ILE A 94 2.04 14.88 -26.08
C ILE A 94 0.84 14.22 -26.75
N GLU A 95 0.23 14.90 -27.73
CA GLU A 95 -0.97 14.47 -28.44
C GLU A 95 -0.78 13.13 -29.16
N ASN A 96 0.47 12.82 -29.53
CA ASN A 96 0.85 11.61 -30.25
C ASN A 96 1.26 10.47 -29.30
N ILE A 97 1.43 10.73 -28.00
CA ILE A 97 1.84 9.71 -27.03
C ILE A 97 0.67 8.75 -26.76
N PRO A 98 0.84 7.45 -27.02
CA PRO A 98 -0.18 6.46 -26.69
C PRO A 98 -0.50 6.43 -25.18
N ARG A 99 -1.77 6.26 -24.81
CA ARG A 99 -2.27 6.10 -23.42
C ARG A 99 -2.14 7.33 -22.49
N THR A 100 -1.26 8.29 -22.78
CA THR A 100 -1.05 9.51 -21.98
C THR A 100 -0.92 10.76 -22.86
N ASN A 101 -1.98 11.06 -23.61
CA ASN A 101 -2.01 12.16 -24.59
C ASN A 101 -2.39 13.53 -24.01
N SER A 102 -2.33 13.70 -22.70
CA SER A 102 -2.60 14.97 -22.02
C SER A 102 -1.92 15.00 -20.64
N VAL A 103 -1.70 16.20 -20.12
CA VAL A 103 -1.26 16.40 -18.74
C VAL A 103 -2.49 16.28 -17.82
N PRO A 104 -2.44 15.43 -16.78
CA PRO A 104 -3.55 15.35 -15.82
C PRO A 104 -3.80 16.70 -15.14
N SER A 105 -5.05 16.98 -14.78
CA SER A 105 -5.40 18.19 -14.02
C SER A 105 -4.63 18.27 -12.70
N VAL A 106 -4.20 19.47 -12.31
CA VAL A 106 -3.39 19.71 -11.10
C VAL A 106 -4.04 19.17 -9.82
N LEU A 107 -5.37 19.22 -9.73
CA LEU A 107 -6.14 18.70 -8.60
C LEU A 107 -6.60 17.24 -8.80
N ASN A 108 -5.88 16.47 -9.61
CA ASN A 108 -6.11 15.05 -9.80
C ASN A 108 -5.02 14.23 -9.10
N PHE A 109 -5.39 13.09 -8.52
CA PHE A 109 -4.43 12.19 -7.86
C PHE A 109 -3.29 11.75 -8.78
N ASN A 110 -3.52 11.64 -10.10
CA ASN A 110 -2.47 11.36 -11.07
C ASN A 110 -1.46 12.50 -11.16
N PHE A 111 -1.88 13.77 -11.13
CA PHE A 111 -0.92 14.87 -11.13
C PHE A 111 -0.15 14.91 -9.80
N LEU A 112 -0.89 14.93 -8.69
CA LEU A 112 -0.31 15.05 -7.35
C LEU A 112 0.64 13.89 -7.02
N GLY A 113 0.28 12.67 -7.41
CA GLY A 113 1.09 11.48 -7.19
C GLY A 113 2.37 11.41 -8.03
N HIS A 114 2.42 12.10 -9.17
CA HIS A 114 3.60 12.13 -10.04
C HIS A 114 4.37 13.46 -9.98
N ALA A 115 3.95 14.44 -9.19
CA ALA A 115 4.65 15.72 -9.09
C ALA A 115 6.11 15.56 -8.63
N ILE A 116 6.35 14.74 -7.59
CA ILE A 116 7.71 14.44 -7.10
C ILE A 116 8.51 13.63 -8.14
N PRO A 117 7.98 12.51 -8.69
CA PRO A 117 8.60 11.81 -9.80
C PRO A 117 8.95 12.72 -10.99
N ALA A 118 8.05 13.61 -11.41
CA ALA A 118 8.24 14.54 -12.52
C ALA A 118 9.40 15.49 -12.27
N PHE A 119 9.53 16.03 -11.05
CA PHE A 119 10.68 16.85 -10.68
C PHE A 119 11.99 16.07 -10.76
N GLY A 120 12.01 14.81 -10.30
CA GLY A 120 13.20 13.97 -10.43
C GLY A 120 13.54 13.58 -11.88
N VAL A 121 12.52 13.31 -12.71
CA VAL A 121 12.69 13.08 -14.16
C VAL A 121 13.26 14.31 -14.85
N TRP A 122 12.75 15.50 -14.51
CA TRP A 122 13.27 16.78 -14.98
C TRP A 122 14.75 16.96 -14.60
N LEU A 123 15.12 16.67 -13.35
CA LEU A 123 16.51 16.73 -12.89
C LEU A 123 17.39 15.74 -13.66
N GLY A 124 16.92 14.51 -13.85
CA GLY A 124 17.64 13.48 -14.59
C GLY A 124 17.93 13.90 -16.04
N TYR A 125 16.96 14.50 -16.72
CA TYR A 125 17.14 15.03 -18.08
C TYR A 125 18.29 16.06 -18.16
N HIS A 126 18.46 16.90 -17.14
CA HIS A 126 19.53 17.90 -17.10
C HIS A 126 20.90 17.32 -16.73
N ILE A 127 20.96 16.10 -16.19
CA ILE A 127 22.20 15.35 -16.00
C ILE A 127 22.57 14.69 -17.33
N TYR A 128 21.66 13.88 -17.87
CA TYR A 128 21.79 13.30 -19.21
C TYR A 128 20.40 12.91 -19.74
N PRO A 129 20.03 13.32 -20.96
CA PRO A 129 18.67 13.18 -21.47
C PRO A 129 18.39 11.78 -22.03
N SER A 130 18.66 10.72 -21.26
CA SER A 130 18.27 9.33 -21.59
C SER A 130 17.18 8.83 -20.64
N ILE A 131 16.36 7.88 -21.09
CA ILE A 131 15.26 7.36 -20.27
C ILE A 131 15.77 6.69 -18.99
N GLY A 132 16.91 6.00 -19.06
CA GLY A 132 17.53 5.32 -17.92
C GLY A 132 17.95 6.31 -16.83
N VAL A 133 18.66 7.38 -17.20
CA VAL A 133 19.09 8.42 -16.24
C VAL A 133 17.88 9.16 -15.68
N MET A 134 16.92 9.53 -16.52
CA MET A 134 15.68 10.19 -16.10
C MET A 134 14.89 9.36 -15.08
N ILE A 135 14.73 8.05 -15.32
CA ILE A 135 14.02 7.15 -14.41
C ILE A 135 14.80 6.95 -13.11
N VAL A 136 16.11 6.66 -13.16
CA VAL A 136 16.92 6.41 -11.96
C VAL A 136 16.95 7.64 -11.06
N VAL A 137 17.17 8.83 -11.61
CA VAL A 137 17.15 10.08 -10.84
C VAL A 137 15.74 10.37 -10.29
N GLY A 138 14.70 10.13 -11.10
CA GLY A 138 13.30 10.17 -10.67
C GLY A 138 13.02 9.29 -9.44
N ARG A 139 13.49 8.04 -9.46
CA ARG A 139 13.36 7.08 -8.36
C ARG A 139 14.14 7.51 -7.12
N LEU A 140 15.38 7.98 -7.28
CA LEU A 140 16.23 8.46 -6.18
C LEU A 140 15.58 9.64 -5.43
N VAL A 141 15.09 10.64 -6.18
CA VAL A 141 14.40 11.81 -5.61
C VAL A 141 13.11 11.38 -4.91
N SER A 142 12.31 10.53 -5.56
CA SER A 142 11.06 10.01 -4.99
C SER A 142 11.30 9.25 -3.69
N SER A 143 12.28 8.35 -3.68
CA SER A 143 12.67 7.54 -2.53
C SER A 143 13.15 8.40 -1.37
N LEU A 144 13.99 9.40 -1.64
CA LEU A 144 14.53 10.29 -0.59
C LEU A 144 13.42 11.12 0.07
N ILE A 145 12.56 11.75 -0.73
CA ILE A 145 11.46 12.57 -0.23
C ILE A 145 10.45 11.70 0.53
N ALA A 146 10.05 10.55 -0.04
CA ALA A 146 9.14 9.63 0.62
C ALA A 146 9.71 9.11 1.95
N SER A 147 10.99 8.72 1.98
CA SER A 147 11.69 8.28 3.19
C SER A 147 11.70 9.38 4.25
N PHE A 148 11.95 10.64 3.86
CA PHE A 148 11.93 11.76 4.78
C PHE A 148 10.53 12.01 5.36
N VAL A 149 9.49 12.01 4.52
CA VAL A 149 8.10 12.23 4.96
C VAL A 149 7.66 11.10 5.90
N ILE A 150 7.92 9.84 5.57
CA ILE A 150 7.58 8.69 6.42
C ILE A 150 8.39 8.75 7.74
N CYS A 151 9.65 9.17 7.70
CA CYS A 151 10.45 9.41 8.90
C CYS A 151 9.78 10.44 9.82
N MET A 152 9.26 11.55 9.27
CA MET A 152 8.51 12.53 10.05
C MET A 152 7.22 11.93 10.63
N ILE A 153 6.49 11.11 9.88
CA ILE A 153 5.29 10.42 10.38
C ILE A 153 5.64 9.51 11.56
N ILE A 154 6.69 8.69 11.44
CA ILE A 154 7.16 7.82 12.53
C ILE A 154 7.64 8.63 13.74
N LYS A 155 8.25 9.79 13.51
CA LYS A 155 8.69 10.70 14.59
C LYS A 155 7.48 11.23 15.39
N TYR A 156 6.39 11.58 14.70
CA TYR A 156 5.23 12.24 15.32
C TYR A 156 4.12 11.29 15.76
N VAL A 157 4.08 10.04 15.30
CA VAL A 157 3.10 9.06 15.82
C VAL A 157 3.44 8.70 17.26
N LYS A 158 2.43 8.76 18.15
CA LYS A 158 2.61 8.53 19.59
C LYS A 158 2.79 7.05 19.95
N ARG A 159 2.15 6.15 19.20
CA ARG A 159 2.14 4.69 19.42
C ARG A 159 2.40 3.96 18.10
N ALA A 160 2.73 2.67 18.17
CA ALA A 160 2.93 1.81 17.00
C ALA A 160 4.12 2.22 16.08
N LYS A 161 5.15 2.89 16.59
CA LYS A 161 6.30 3.36 15.80
C LYS A 161 7.06 2.24 15.10
N LEU A 162 7.23 1.09 15.77
CA LEU A 162 7.89 -0.07 15.21
C LEU A 162 7.05 -0.71 14.10
N LEU A 163 5.72 -0.69 14.22
CA LEU A 163 4.83 -1.12 13.13
C LEU A 163 5.00 -0.27 11.89
N PHE A 164 4.97 1.06 12.02
CA PHE A 164 5.16 1.96 10.89
C PHE A 164 6.56 1.77 10.27
N THR A 165 7.57 1.57 11.11
CA THR A 165 8.94 1.27 10.66
C THR A 165 9.00 -0.05 9.88
N ALA A 166 8.50 -1.14 10.46
CA ALA A 166 8.57 -2.47 9.85
C ALA A 166 7.78 -2.54 8.55
N LEU A 167 6.53 -2.04 8.55
CA LEU A 167 5.68 -2.02 7.36
C LEU A 167 6.32 -1.22 6.23
N SER A 168 6.88 -0.06 6.54
CA SER A 168 7.50 0.82 5.54
C SER A 168 8.84 0.30 5.01
N LEU A 169 9.45 -0.69 5.66
CA LEU A 169 10.68 -1.35 5.22
C LEU A 169 10.42 -2.67 4.45
N THR A 170 9.15 -3.04 4.28
CA THR A 170 8.80 -4.20 3.47
C THR A 170 9.19 -3.98 2.00
N PRO A 171 9.63 -5.02 1.27
CA PRO A 171 10.01 -4.88 -0.13
C PRO A 171 8.95 -4.20 -1.00
N VAL A 172 7.65 -4.50 -0.77
CA VAL A 172 6.56 -3.87 -1.51
C VAL A 172 6.56 -2.36 -1.32
N ILE A 173 6.70 -1.87 -0.08
CA ILE A 173 6.68 -0.43 0.18
C ILE A 173 7.97 0.25 -0.27
N VAL A 174 9.15 -0.29 0.06
CA VAL A 174 10.41 0.37 -0.30
C VAL A 174 10.57 0.42 -1.83
N SER A 175 10.19 -0.64 -2.54
CA SER A 175 10.17 -0.64 -4.01
C SER A 175 9.15 0.36 -4.57
N THR A 176 7.97 0.50 -3.96
CA THR A 176 6.99 1.50 -4.37
C THR A 176 7.56 2.91 -4.17
N THR A 177 8.22 3.20 -3.04
CA THR A 177 8.84 4.50 -2.80
C THR A 177 10.04 4.77 -3.71
N ALA A 178 10.76 3.72 -4.13
CA ALA A 178 11.84 3.77 -5.11
C ALA A 178 11.35 3.54 -6.55
N SER A 179 10.11 3.94 -6.84
CA SER A 179 9.50 3.90 -8.18
C SER A 179 8.94 5.27 -8.55
N LEU A 180 8.45 5.43 -9.77
CA LEU A 180 7.74 6.65 -10.20
C LEU A 180 6.25 6.60 -9.87
N SER A 181 5.79 5.58 -9.12
CA SER A 181 4.38 5.33 -8.90
C SER A 181 3.71 6.33 -7.94
N TYR A 182 2.50 6.76 -8.32
CA TYR A 182 1.61 7.51 -7.42
C TYR A 182 1.17 6.71 -6.18
N ASP A 183 1.38 5.39 -6.16
CA ASP A 183 1.03 4.55 -5.00
C ASP A 183 1.81 4.95 -3.74
N THR A 184 2.98 5.57 -3.90
CA THR A 184 3.75 6.20 -2.82
C THR A 184 2.95 7.25 -2.07
N LEU A 185 2.28 8.17 -2.79
CA LEU A 185 1.47 9.23 -2.18
C LEU A 185 0.28 8.63 -1.43
N SER A 186 -0.35 7.61 -2.02
CA SER A 186 -1.46 6.87 -1.42
C SER A 186 -1.07 6.18 -0.10
N TYR A 187 0.12 5.58 -0.05
CA TYR A 187 0.64 4.97 1.18
C TYR A 187 0.97 6.02 2.25
N ILE A 188 1.65 7.11 1.90
CA ILE A 188 1.96 8.22 2.82
C ILE A 188 0.67 8.81 3.40
N ALA A 189 -0.35 9.03 2.57
CA ALA A 189 -1.64 9.53 3.00
C ALA A 189 -2.33 8.57 3.99
N ALA A 190 -2.27 7.26 3.74
CA ALA A 190 -2.78 6.26 4.67
C ALA A 190 -2.05 6.35 6.03
N LEU A 191 -0.72 6.41 6.04
CA LEU A 191 0.05 6.56 7.28
C LEU A 191 -0.29 7.86 8.03
N LEU A 192 -0.55 8.96 7.33
CA LEU A 192 -1.01 10.22 7.95
C LEU A 192 -2.36 10.05 8.64
N VAL A 193 -3.32 9.37 8.00
CA VAL A 193 -4.62 9.07 8.62
C VAL A 193 -4.44 8.27 9.91
N PHE A 194 -3.62 7.21 9.90
CA PHE A 194 -3.35 6.42 11.10
C PHE A 194 -2.64 7.23 12.18
N MET A 195 -1.63 8.02 11.80
CA MET A 195 -0.90 8.86 12.75
C MET A 195 -1.85 9.82 13.49
N ILE A 196 -2.74 10.49 12.76
CA ILE A 196 -3.72 11.41 13.34
C ILE A 196 -4.70 10.66 14.24
N THR A 197 -5.29 9.56 13.74
CA THR A 197 -6.23 8.74 14.51
C THR A 197 -5.62 8.25 15.82
N ILE A 198 -4.39 7.71 15.79
CA ILE A 198 -3.67 7.25 16.98
C ILE A 198 -3.41 8.42 17.92
N ASN A 199 -2.92 9.55 17.41
CA ASN A 199 -2.55 10.70 18.23
C ASN A 199 -3.74 11.34 18.95
N VAL A 200 -4.89 11.39 18.28
CA VAL A 200 -6.17 11.87 18.80
C VAL A 200 -6.72 10.91 19.84
N TYR A 201 -6.72 9.61 19.53
CA TYR A 201 -7.17 8.60 20.46
C TYR A 201 -6.34 8.61 21.76
N GLU A 202 -5.01 8.70 21.64
CA GLU A 202 -4.10 8.79 22.78
C GLU A 202 -4.25 10.11 23.55
N ALA A 203 -4.63 11.19 22.88
CA ALA A 203 -4.92 12.46 23.56
C ALA A 203 -6.20 12.38 24.40
N LYS A 204 -7.13 11.47 24.09
CA LYS A 204 -8.45 11.30 24.74
C LYS A 204 -9.43 12.47 24.58
N PHE A 205 -9.03 13.57 23.95
CA PHE A 205 -9.91 14.70 23.66
C PHE A 205 -9.63 15.29 22.29
N MET A 206 -10.67 15.87 21.68
CA MET A 206 -10.55 16.56 20.40
C MET A 206 -10.12 18.01 20.61
N THR A 207 -9.03 18.41 19.95
CA THR A 207 -8.59 19.81 19.91
C THR A 207 -8.88 20.41 18.54
N TRP A 208 -8.94 21.74 18.46
CA TRP A 208 -9.03 22.44 17.18
C TRP A 208 -7.88 22.08 16.22
N LYS A 209 -6.66 21.91 16.75
CA LYS A 209 -5.51 21.44 15.96
C LYS A 209 -5.78 20.09 15.32
N TYR A 210 -6.30 19.12 16.08
CA TYR A 210 -6.64 17.81 15.52
C TYR A 210 -7.79 17.88 14.52
N ALA A 211 -8.81 18.69 14.78
CA ALA A 211 -9.91 18.90 13.84
C ALA A 211 -9.39 19.45 12.49
N LEU A 212 -8.53 20.48 12.52
CA LEU A 212 -7.89 21.00 11.32
C LEU A 212 -7.02 19.97 10.61
N MET A 213 -6.21 19.19 11.35
CA MET A 213 -5.40 18.12 10.78
C MET A 213 -6.27 17.04 10.11
N MET A 214 -7.39 16.64 10.73
CA MET A 214 -8.34 15.68 10.16
C MET A 214 -9.01 16.23 8.90
N LEU A 215 -9.48 17.48 8.92
CA LEU A 215 -10.12 18.12 7.77
C LEU A 215 -9.13 18.25 6.60
N GLY A 216 -7.94 18.79 6.85
CA GLY A 216 -6.89 18.94 5.84
C GLY A 216 -6.46 17.59 5.25
N THR A 217 -6.27 16.57 6.11
CA THR A 217 -5.91 15.22 5.65
C THR A 217 -7.05 14.56 4.88
N SER A 218 -8.31 14.78 5.27
CA SER A 218 -9.47 14.27 4.54
C SER A 218 -9.54 14.88 3.14
N ALA A 219 -9.41 16.20 3.01
CA ALA A 219 -9.38 16.88 1.72
C ALA A 219 -8.23 16.35 0.85
N PHE A 220 -7.03 16.23 1.43
CA PHE A 220 -5.87 15.69 0.75
C PHE A 220 -6.08 14.24 0.28
N VAL A 221 -6.63 13.35 1.12
CA VAL A 221 -6.92 11.95 0.75
C VAL A 221 -7.97 11.88 -0.36
N MET A 222 -9.02 12.68 -0.29
CA MET A 222 -10.11 12.65 -1.27
C MET A 222 -9.67 13.08 -2.68
N ILE A 223 -8.70 13.99 -2.77
CA ILE A 223 -8.19 14.56 -4.02
C ILE A 223 -6.94 13.80 -4.51
N GLY A 224 -6.02 13.47 -3.61
CA GLY A 224 -4.66 13.03 -3.91
C GLY A 224 -4.41 11.53 -3.87
N THR A 225 -5.41 10.68 -3.61
CA THR A 225 -5.21 9.23 -3.46
C THR A 225 -6.17 8.39 -4.27
N LYS A 226 -5.82 7.11 -4.45
CA LYS A 226 -6.69 6.10 -5.05
C LYS A 226 -7.99 5.93 -4.26
N THR A 227 -9.04 5.52 -4.97
CA THR A 227 -10.39 5.34 -4.43
C THR A 227 -10.43 4.43 -3.20
N ASN A 228 -9.63 3.36 -3.16
CA ASN A 228 -9.61 2.45 -2.02
C ASN A 228 -9.13 3.16 -0.74
N ILE A 229 -8.09 4.01 -0.81
CA ILE A 229 -7.54 4.73 0.35
C ILE A 229 -8.55 5.67 0.99
N LYS A 230 -9.50 6.21 0.21
CA LYS A 230 -10.53 7.15 0.70
C LYS A 230 -11.37 6.56 1.84
N ILE A 231 -11.55 5.24 1.89
CA ILE A 231 -12.29 4.58 2.97
C ILE A 231 -11.63 4.77 4.35
N LEU A 232 -10.30 5.00 4.40
CA LEU A 232 -9.58 5.23 5.65
C LEU A 232 -10.02 6.51 6.36
N VAL A 233 -10.56 7.49 5.63
CA VAL A 233 -11.10 8.74 6.23
C VAL A 233 -12.22 8.43 7.22
N ALA A 234 -12.92 7.29 7.07
CA ALA A 234 -13.95 6.84 8.01
C ALA A 234 -13.40 6.55 9.43
N LEU A 235 -12.08 6.42 9.61
CA LEU A 235 -11.46 6.34 10.93
C LEU A 235 -11.66 7.60 11.77
N PHE A 236 -11.75 8.78 11.15
CA PHE A 236 -11.93 10.05 11.85
C PHE A 236 -13.30 10.16 12.54
N PRO A 237 -14.45 9.99 11.86
CA PRO A 237 -15.74 9.96 12.55
C PRO A 237 -15.83 8.80 13.55
N LEU A 238 -15.22 7.64 13.26
CA LEU A 238 -15.18 6.52 14.20
C LEU A 238 -14.46 6.88 15.50
N VAL A 239 -13.27 7.46 15.45
CA VAL A 239 -12.51 7.82 16.66
C VAL A 239 -13.19 8.94 17.43
N ILE A 240 -13.77 9.93 16.74
CA ILE A 240 -14.58 11.00 17.36
C ILE A 240 -15.74 10.39 18.15
N PHE A 241 -16.48 9.48 17.52
CA PHE A 241 -17.61 8.82 18.16
C PHE A 241 -17.18 7.98 19.37
N VAL A 242 -16.06 7.27 19.27
CA VAL A 242 -15.49 6.51 20.40
C VAL A 242 -15.11 7.43 21.56
N LEU A 243 -14.46 8.56 21.30
CA LEU A 243 -14.10 9.53 22.34
C LEU A 243 -15.35 10.14 23.00
N PHE A 244 -16.37 10.46 22.20
CA PHE A 244 -17.66 10.93 22.71
C PHE A 244 -18.31 9.91 23.66
N LEU A 245 -18.32 8.63 23.29
CA LEU A 245 -18.85 7.57 24.17
C LEU A 245 -18.04 7.41 25.46
N GLN A 246 -16.71 7.49 25.38
CA GLN A 246 -15.84 7.44 26.57
C GLN A 246 -16.12 8.60 27.52
N GLN A 247 -16.20 9.83 27.00
CA GLN A 247 -16.52 11.01 27.80
C GLN A 247 -17.91 10.93 28.44
N ARG A 248 -18.92 10.42 27.73
CA ARG A 248 -20.26 10.20 28.32
C ARG A 248 -20.22 9.23 29.49
N LYS A 249 -19.46 8.14 29.36
CA LYS A 249 -19.32 7.13 30.41
C LYS A 249 -18.61 7.69 31.64
N GLU A 250 -17.57 8.51 31.43
CA GLU A 250 -16.88 9.22 32.52
C GLU A 250 -17.81 10.20 33.26
N LEU A 251 -18.76 10.82 32.54
CA LEU A 251 -19.81 11.67 33.12
C LEU A 251 -20.97 10.87 33.76
N GLY A 252 -20.84 9.56 33.94
CA GLY A 252 -21.86 8.71 34.57
C GLY A 252 -23.17 8.57 33.76
N LYS A 253 -23.17 8.95 32.47
CA LYS A 253 -24.35 8.82 31.62
C LYS A 253 -24.55 7.37 31.19
N SER A 254 -25.79 6.93 31.07
CA SER A 254 -26.13 5.58 30.62
C SER A 254 -25.61 5.28 29.21
N ASP A 255 -25.22 4.03 28.98
CA ASP A 255 -24.88 3.52 27.66
C ASP A 255 -26.09 3.63 26.71
N PHE A 256 -25.85 3.98 25.45
CA PHE A 256 -26.91 4.07 24.42
C PHE A 256 -27.55 2.71 24.14
N ILE A 257 -26.81 1.61 24.33
CA ILE A 257 -27.24 0.24 24.09
C ILE A 257 -27.12 -0.52 25.41
N ASN A 258 -28.26 -0.84 26.01
CA ASN A 258 -28.34 -1.69 27.18
C ASN A 258 -28.67 -3.12 26.74
N LEU A 259 -27.65 -3.97 26.63
CA LEU A 259 -27.82 -5.38 26.24
C LEU A 259 -28.62 -6.21 27.28
N LYS A 260 -28.94 -5.65 28.45
CA LYS A 260 -29.85 -6.27 29.43
C LYS A 260 -31.31 -5.88 29.20
N ASP A 261 -31.57 -4.85 28.38
CA ASP A 261 -32.92 -4.48 27.99
C ASP A 261 -33.40 -5.42 26.88
N LYS A 262 -34.32 -6.33 27.25
CA LYS A 262 -34.93 -7.29 26.33
C LYS A 262 -35.50 -6.62 25.08
N LYS A 263 -36.05 -5.40 25.17
CA LYS A 263 -36.63 -4.71 24.01
C LYS A 263 -35.57 -4.32 22.99
N GLN A 264 -34.43 -3.82 23.45
CA GLN A 264 -33.31 -3.44 22.58
C GLN A 264 -32.64 -4.67 21.95
N VAL A 265 -32.54 -5.77 22.71
CA VAL A 265 -32.00 -7.05 22.19
C VAL A 265 -32.93 -7.64 21.12
N ILE A 266 -34.24 -7.66 21.36
CA ILE A 266 -35.23 -8.17 20.39
C ILE A 266 -35.25 -7.28 19.14
N LEU A 267 -35.23 -5.96 19.31
CA LEU A 267 -35.18 -5.01 18.18
C LEU A 267 -33.89 -5.20 17.37
N GLY A 268 -32.74 -5.31 18.04
CA GLY A 268 -31.44 -5.54 17.39
C GLY A 268 -31.39 -6.87 16.64
N ALA A 269 -31.87 -7.95 17.26
CA ALA A 269 -31.98 -9.27 16.62
C ALA A 269 -32.97 -9.26 15.44
N GLY A 270 -34.08 -8.55 15.57
CA GLY A 270 -35.07 -8.37 14.50
C GLY A 270 -34.51 -7.60 13.30
N ILE A 271 -33.80 -6.49 13.53
CA ILE A 271 -33.12 -5.72 12.49
C ILE A 271 -32.05 -6.57 11.81
N LEU A 272 -31.23 -7.30 12.58
CA LEU A 272 -30.21 -8.19 12.03
C LEU A 272 -30.85 -9.31 11.19
N GLY A 273 -31.90 -9.95 11.71
CA GLY A 273 -32.64 -11.00 11.00
C GLY A 273 -33.27 -10.50 9.71
N LEU A 274 -33.91 -9.32 9.73
CA LEU A 274 -34.45 -8.66 8.54
C LEU A 274 -33.35 -8.31 7.53
N THR A 275 -32.19 -7.84 8.01
CA THR A 275 -31.06 -7.52 7.15
C THR A 275 -30.51 -8.77 6.47
N VAL A 276 -30.31 -9.86 7.22
CA VAL A 276 -29.85 -11.16 6.69
C VAL A 276 -30.87 -11.73 5.70
N PHE A 277 -32.16 -11.67 6.03
CA PHE A 277 -33.24 -12.14 5.15
C PHE A 277 -33.31 -11.32 3.86
N ALA A 278 -33.27 -9.98 3.96
CA ALA A 278 -33.23 -9.10 2.80
C ALA A 278 -31.98 -9.37 1.93
N LEU A 279 -30.82 -9.61 2.55
CA LEU A 279 -29.61 -9.98 1.83
C LEU A 279 -29.79 -11.31 1.08
N ALA A 280 -30.36 -12.32 1.75
CA ALA A 280 -30.62 -13.63 1.17
C ALA A 280 -31.61 -13.56 -0.01
N VAL A 281 -32.68 -12.77 0.13
CA VAL A 281 -33.64 -12.53 -0.95
C VAL A 281 -32.97 -11.80 -2.12
N VAL A 282 -32.18 -10.76 -1.86
CA VAL A 282 -31.45 -10.03 -2.90
C VAL A 282 -30.46 -10.93 -3.64
N LEU A 283 -29.75 -11.80 -2.92
CA LEU A 283 -28.85 -12.80 -3.52
C LEU A 283 -29.64 -13.80 -4.38
N ALA A 284 -30.75 -14.35 -3.86
CA ALA A 284 -31.58 -15.29 -4.60
C ALA A 284 -32.21 -14.69 -5.88
N LEU A 285 -32.62 -13.42 -5.82
CA LEU A 285 -33.26 -12.72 -6.95
C LEU A 285 -32.26 -12.17 -7.98
N LYS A 286 -30.96 -12.10 -7.66
CA LYS A 286 -29.92 -11.61 -8.56
C LYS A 286 -28.82 -12.65 -8.74
N PRO A 287 -28.93 -13.53 -9.76
CA PRO A 287 -27.92 -14.55 -10.08
C PRO A 287 -26.51 -13.97 -10.27
N SER A 288 -26.40 -12.72 -10.74
CA SER A 288 -25.13 -12.01 -10.87
C SER A 288 -24.43 -11.72 -9.54
N LEU A 289 -25.19 -11.48 -8.46
CA LEU A 289 -24.64 -11.30 -7.11
C LEU A 289 -24.20 -12.64 -6.51
N LEU A 290 -24.99 -13.70 -6.71
CA LEU A 290 -24.58 -15.06 -6.33
C LEU A 290 -23.29 -15.49 -7.05
N PHE A 291 -23.20 -15.22 -8.36
CA PHE A 291 -21.97 -15.48 -9.12
C PHE A 291 -20.79 -14.64 -8.63
N SER A 292 -21.01 -13.38 -8.27
CA SER A 292 -19.97 -12.53 -7.66
C SER A 292 -19.47 -13.08 -6.32
N LEU A 293 -20.39 -13.56 -5.47
CA LEU A 293 -20.07 -14.20 -4.20
C LEU A 293 -19.32 -15.53 -4.40
N TYR A 294 -19.76 -16.36 -5.36
CA TYR A 294 -19.07 -17.58 -5.76
C TYR A 294 -17.62 -17.27 -6.17
N ARG A 295 -17.41 -16.26 -7.01
CA ARG A 295 -16.07 -15.84 -7.44
C ARG A 295 -15.20 -15.40 -6.27
N LEU A 296 -15.75 -14.62 -5.33
CA LEU A 296 -15.04 -14.28 -4.10
C LEU A 296 -14.58 -15.54 -3.36
N ILE A 297 -15.49 -16.49 -3.10
CA ILE A 297 -15.17 -17.74 -2.37
C ILE A 297 -14.09 -18.53 -3.09
N ILE A 298 -14.21 -18.72 -4.41
CA ILE A 298 -13.25 -19.50 -5.20
C ILE A 298 -11.84 -18.93 -5.13
N ASN A 299 -11.68 -17.60 -5.17
CA ASN A 299 -10.35 -16.96 -5.11
C ASN A 299 -9.62 -17.19 -3.77
N PHE A 300 -10.32 -17.61 -2.71
CA PHE A 300 -9.71 -17.93 -1.41
C PHE A 300 -9.67 -19.41 -1.08
N THR A 301 -10.50 -20.21 -1.74
CA THR A 301 -10.62 -21.64 -1.46
C THR A 301 -9.83 -22.49 -2.46
N VAL A 302 -9.59 -21.99 -3.67
CA VAL A 302 -8.93 -22.72 -4.75
C VAL A 302 -7.80 -21.87 -5.33
N ASN A 303 -6.60 -22.44 -5.38
CA ASN A 303 -5.48 -21.83 -6.09
C ASN A 303 -5.60 -22.10 -7.59
N LEU A 304 -6.33 -21.23 -8.29
CA LEU A 304 -6.56 -21.34 -9.75
C LEU A 304 -5.35 -20.96 -10.60
N ALA A 305 -4.29 -20.42 -10.01
CA ALA A 305 -3.05 -20.06 -10.70
C ALA A 305 -1.83 -20.42 -9.83
N PRO A 306 -1.48 -21.70 -9.72
CA PRO A 306 -0.32 -22.13 -8.94
C PRO A 306 0.99 -21.73 -9.65
N GLY A 307 1.91 -21.08 -8.94
CA GLY A 307 3.25 -20.78 -9.46
C GLY A 307 3.86 -19.49 -8.93
N LEU A 308 5.20 -19.44 -8.85
CA LEU A 308 5.96 -18.29 -8.33
C LEU A 308 5.85 -17.04 -9.22
N SER A 309 5.62 -17.22 -10.52
CA SER A 309 5.45 -16.16 -11.53
C SER A 309 4.00 -15.72 -11.71
N THR A 310 3.10 -16.15 -10.82
CA THR A 310 1.70 -15.73 -10.86
C THR A 310 1.50 -14.50 -9.97
N ASN A 311 0.72 -13.53 -10.45
CA ASN A 311 0.36 -12.37 -9.65
C ASN A 311 -0.53 -12.80 -8.48
N ASN A 312 0.12 -13.06 -7.34
CA ASN A 312 -0.50 -13.53 -6.12
C ASN A 312 -0.59 -12.39 -5.09
N ILE A 313 -1.80 -12.15 -4.58
CA ILE A 313 -2.10 -11.07 -3.63
C ILE A 313 -1.31 -11.23 -2.33
N PHE A 314 -1.13 -12.47 -1.86
CA PHE A 314 -0.42 -12.75 -0.62
C PHE A 314 1.07 -12.43 -0.79
N LEU A 315 1.72 -12.92 -1.85
CA LEU A 315 3.10 -12.52 -2.16
C LEU A 315 3.24 -11.00 -2.29
N GLY A 316 2.30 -10.37 -2.99
CA GLY A 316 2.29 -8.93 -3.24
C GLY A 316 1.89 -8.06 -2.06
N LEU A 317 1.56 -8.64 -0.90
CA LEU A 317 1.14 -7.88 0.26
C LEU A 317 2.33 -7.20 0.95
N LEU A 318 3.45 -7.94 1.10
CA LEU A 318 4.63 -7.45 1.82
C LEU A 318 5.94 -7.72 1.08
N ALA A 319 6.04 -8.83 0.34
CA ALA A 319 7.34 -9.30 -0.15
C ALA A 319 7.60 -9.01 -1.62
N SER A 320 6.61 -9.10 -2.51
CA SER A 320 6.86 -9.07 -3.95
C SER A 320 6.02 -7.99 -4.64
N PRO A 321 6.54 -6.77 -4.89
CA PRO A 321 5.75 -5.67 -5.45
C PRO A 321 5.06 -6.03 -6.77
N TYR A 322 5.72 -6.87 -7.59
CA TYR A 322 5.18 -7.42 -8.83
C TYR A 322 5.55 -8.91 -9.01
N PRO A 323 4.79 -9.84 -8.38
CA PRO A 323 5.15 -11.26 -8.33
C PRO A 323 5.40 -11.92 -9.69
N GLY A 324 4.69 -11.50 -10.74
CA GLY A 324 4.91 -12.01 -12.09
C GLY A 324 6.28 -11.70 -12.71
N TYR A 325 7.05 -10.76 -12.15
CA TYR A 325 8.32 -10.30 -12.71
C TYR A 325 9.48 -10.30 -11.71
N ASN A 326 9.22 -10.31 -10.40
CA ASN A 326 10.28 -10.24 -9.39
C ASN A 326 10.80 -11.60 -8.93
N TYR A 327 10.05 -12.69 -9.15
CA TYR A 327 10.45 -14.07 -8.80
C TYR A 327 10.86 -14.28 -7.33
N ILE A 328 10.32 -13.50 -6.40
CA ILE A 328 10.66 -13.64 -4.98
C ILE A 328 10.15 -14.98 -4.42
N PRO A 329 10.98 -15.72 -3.66
CA PRO A 329 10.56 -16.95 -2.99
C PRO A 329 9.44 -16.76 -1.97
N TYR A 330 8.49 -17.71 -1.89
CA TYR A 330 7.35 -17.66 -0.95
C TYR A 330 7.73 -17.49 0.53
N TRP A 331 8.88 -18.06 0.96
CA TRP A 331 9.31 -17.98 2.35
C TRP A 331 9.54 -16.53 2.81
N VAL A 332 9.90 -15.62 1.89
CA VAL A 332 10.10 -14.20 2.20
C VAL A 332 8.79 -13.55 2.64
N ALA A 333 7.67 -13.87 1.97
CA ALA A 333 6.34 -13.41 2.39
C ALA A 333 5.95 -13.98 3.76
N GLY A 334 6.18 -15.28 3.98
CA GLY A 334 5.95 -15.93 5.27
C GLY A 334 6.74 -15.29 6.42
N ALA A 335 8.03 -15.00 6.20
CA ALA A 335 8.88 -14.31 7.17
C ALA A 335 8.35 -12.92 7.53
N TRP A 336 7.89 -12.15 6.52
CA TRP A 336 7.29 -10.84 6.75
C TRP A 336 5.95 -10.92 7.49
N TYR A 337 5.10 -11.91 7.23
CA TYR A 337 3.86 -12.10 7.99
C TYR A 337 4.11 -12.40 9.45
N ILE A 338 5.06 -13.31 9.73
CA ILE A 338 5.48 -13.63 11.10
C ILE A 338 6.03 -12.37 11.77
N LEU A 339 6.92 -11.65 11.09
CA LEU A 339 7.52 -10.43 11.64
C LEU A 339 6.46 -9.35 11.94
N ILE A 340 5.56 -9.05 11.02
CA ILE A 340 4.50 -8.04 11.22
C ILE A 340 3.60 -8.44 12.39
N LEU A 341 3.25 -9.72 12.54
CA LEU A 341 2.52 -10.21 13.70
C LEU A 341 3.32 -10.00 14.99
N LEU A 342 4.60 -10.38 15.02
CA LEU A 342 5.47 -10.16 16.18
C LEU A 342 5.58 -8.67 16.54
N VAL A 343 5.67 -7.79 15.54
CA VAL A 343 5.68 -6.34 15.72
C VAL A 343 4.36 -5.87 16.36
N MET A 344 3.20 -6.32 15.86
CA MET A 344 1.90 -5.98 16.45
C MET A 344 1.75 -6.51 17.89
N LEU A 345 2.37 -7.64 18.22
CA LEU A 345 2.34 -8.23 19.57
C LEU A 345 3.29 -7.54 20.55
N VAL A 346 4.44 -7.05 20.10
CA VAL A 346 5.44 -6.39 20.95
C VAL A 346 5.17 -4.90 21.17
N GLU A 347 4.36 -4.30 20.32
CA GLU A 347 3.92 -2.91 20.50
C GLU A 347 3.04 -2.75 21.73
N GLU A 348 3.20 -1.60 22.40
CA GLU A 348 2.41 -1.29 23.59
C GLU A 348 0.92 -1.25 23.24
N LYS A 349 0.10 -1.94 24.04
CA LYS A 349 -1.35 -1.98 23.86
C LYS A 349 -1.93 -0.67 24.42
N PHE A 350 -2.63 0.08 23.57
CA PHE A 350 -3.17 1.40 23.93
C PHE A 350 -4.68 1.53 23.64
N VAL A 351 -5.27 0.62 22.86
CA VAL A 351 -6.70 0.68 22.50
C VAL A 351 -7.55 0.09 23.62
N THR A 352 -8.33 0.91 24.30
CA THR A 352 -9.26 0.45 25.35
C THR A 352 -10.66 0.16 24.81
N SER A 353 -11.04 0.80 23.70
CA SER A 353 -12.38 0.66 23.12
C SER A 353 -12.46 -0.52 22.16
N LYS A 354 -13.36 -1.48 22.46
CA LYS A 354 -13.70 -2.57 21.53
C LYS A 354 -14.30 -2.05 20.22
N LEU A 355 -15.06 -0.96 20.26
CA LEU A 355 -15.67 -0.37 19.07
C LEU A 355 -14.62 0.16 18.09
N LEU A 356 -13.53 0.76 18.59
CA LEU A 356 -12.45 1.22 17.72
C LEU A 356 -11.76 0.02 17.04
N GLY A 357 -11.44 -1.03 17.80
CA GLY A 357 -10.83 -2.25 17.25
C GLY A 357 -11.71 -2.97 16.23
N LEU A 358 -12.99 -3.18 16.56
CA LEU A 358 -13.96 -3.83 15.66
C LEU A 358 -14.28 -2.96 14.45
N GLY A 359 -14.41 -1.64 14.62
CA GLY A 359 -14.61 -0.71 13.52
C GLY A 359 -13.43 -0.68 12.56
N ALA A 360 -12.19 -0.69 13.08
CA ALA A 360 -10.99 -0.80 12.25
C ALA A 360 -10.96 -2.11 11.46
N PHE A 361 -11.30 -3.24 12.11
CA PHE A 361 -11.42 -4.54 11.42
C PHE A 361 -12.53 -4.53 10.36
N GLY A 362 -13.68 -3.92 10.65
CA GLY A 362 -14.77 -3.74 9.68
C GLY A 362 -14.34 -2.92 8.46
N LEU A 363 -13.57 -1.84 8.66
CA LEU A 363 -13.00 -1.06 7.56
C LEU A 363 -11.99 -1.85 6.72
N PHE A 364 -11.20 -2.73 7.36
CA PHE A 364 -10.28 -3.62 6.64
C PHE A 364 -11.05 -4.57 5.72
N LEU A 365 -12.12 -5.21 6.24
CA LEU A 365 -13.00 -6.07 5.45
C LEU A 365 -13.74 -5.30 4.35
N ALA A 366 -14.18 -4.07 4.63
CA ALA A 366 -14.86 -3.24 3.64
C ALA A 366 -13.93 -2.85 2.49
N ASN A 367 -12.68 -2.46 2.77
CA ASN A 367 -11.67 -2.26 1.73
C ASN A 367 -11.45 -3.54 0.92
N PHE A 368 -11.37 -4.68 1.61
CA PHE A 368 -11.11 -5.95 0.96
C PHE A 368 -12.21 -6.34 -0.03
N LEU A 369 -13.46 -6.30 0.42
CA LEU A 369 -14.62 -6.55 -0.44
C LEU A 369 -14.72 -5.52 -1.57
N GLY A 370 -14.43 -4.24 -1.27
CA GLY A 370 -14.46 -3.16 -2.25
C GLY A 370 -13.44 -3.32 -3.38
N VAL A 371 -12.20 -3.68 -3.06
CA VAL A 371 -11.15 -3.96 -4.06
C VAL A 371 -11.58 -5.14 -4.95
N TYR A 372 -11.99 -6.26 -4.35
CA TYR A 372 -12.40 -7.42 -5.14
C TYR A 372 -13.62 -7.11 -6.01
N HIS A 373 -14.59 -6.37 -5.48
CA HIS A 373 -15.76 -5.93 -6.22
C HIS A 373 -15.36 -5.09 -7.45
N GLY A 374 -14.42 -4.15 -7.29
CA GLY A 374 -13.90 -3.32 -8.38
C GLY A 374 -13.24 -4.11 -9.51
N PHE A 375 -12.73 -5.30 -9.22
CA PHE A 375 -12.08 -6.18 -10.20
C PHE A 375 -12.99 -7.30 -10.75
N LEU A 376 -14.26 -7.42 -10.30
CA LEU A 376 -15.16 -8.47 -10.79
C LEU A 376 -15.32 -8.45 -12.32
N ALA A 377 -15.43 -7.27 -12.92
CA ALA A 377 -15.58 -7.14 -14.37
C ALA A 377 -14.24 -7.12 -15.13
N TYR A 378 -13.10 -7.19 -14.44
CA TYR A 378 -11.79 -7.06 -15.06
C TYR A 378 -11.38 -8.35 -15.78
N LEU A 379 -11.22 -8.25 -17.11
CA LEU A 379 -10.70 -9.29 -17.98
C LEU A 379 -9.25 -8.91 -18.34
N SER A 380 -8.29 -9.45 -17.58
CA SER A 380 -6.84 -9.18 -17.73
C SER A 380 -6.39 -9.07 -19.18
N GLY A 381 -6.16 -7.85 -19.69
CA GLY A 381 -5.63 -7.62 -21.03
C GLY A 381 -6.60 -7.88 -22.20
N GLY A 382 -7.92 -8.00 -21.96
CA GLY A 382 -8.90 -8.08 -23.05
C GLY A 382 -8.91 -9.40 -23.84
N TYR A 383 -8.38 -10.49 -23.27
CA TYR A 383 -8.46 -11.81 -23.91
C TYR A 383 -9.93 -12.18 -24.18
N ASN A 384 -10.25 -12.30 -25.47
CA ASN A 384 -11.48 -12.92 -25.95
C ASN A 384 -11.08 -14.16 -26.78
N PRO A 385 -11.38 -15.39 -26.32
CA PRO A 385 -12.20 -15.71 -25.14
C PRO A 385 -11.47 -15.48 -23.81
N ALA A 386 -12.25 -15.29 -22.74
CA ALA A 386 -11.73 -15.16 -21.39
C ALA A 386 -10.95 -16.43 -20.99
N PRO A 387 -9.82 -16.31 -20.27
CA PRO A 387 -9.07 -17.48 -19.81
C PRO A 387 -9.95 -18.43 -18.99
N ASN A 388 -9.73 -19.74 -19.11
CA ASN A 388 -10.51 -20.76 -18.39
C ASN A 388 -10.58 -20.50 -16.87
N THR A 389 -9.50 -19.99 -16.28
CA THR A 389 -9.45 -19.59 -14.87
C THR A 389 -10.48 -18.52 -14.52
N VAL A 390 -10.71 -17.54 -15.40
CA VAL A 390 -11.76 -16.51 -15.24
C VAL A 390 -13.14 -17.14 -15.37
N VAL A 391 -13.33 -18.02 -16.35
CA VAL A 391 -14.60 -18.72 -16.60
C VAL A 391 -15.02 -19.53 -15.38
N VAL A 392 -14.08 -20.22 -14.72
CA VAL A 392 -14.37 -21.00 -13.50
C VAL A 392 -14.44 -20.14 -12.23
N GLY A 393 -14.15 -18.84 -12.31
CA GLY A 393 -14.46 -17.87 -11.28
C GLY A 393 -13.29 -17.05 -10.72
N SER A 394 -12.07 -17.20 -11.23
CA SER A 394 -10.93 -16.35 -10.83
C SER A 394 -11.26 -14.87 -11.06
N ILE A 395 -10.80 -14.02 -10.17
CA ILE A 395 -10.84 -12.57 -10.36
C ILE A 395 -9.39 -12.12 -10.52
N TYR A 396 -9.13 -11.30 -11.53
CA TYR A 396 -7.77 -10.87 -11.89
C TYR A 396 -7.56 -9.38 -11.57
N GLY A 397 -6.29 -8.99 -11.49
CA GLY A 397 -5.89 -7.59 -11.35
C GLY A 397 -5.76 -7.10 -9.91
N GLN A 398 -6.23 -7.88 -8.92
CA GLN A 398 -5.96 -7.59 -7.52
C GLN A 398 -4.47 -7.77 -7.22
N GLN A 399 -3.93 -6.79 -6.52
CA GLN A 399 -2.52 -6.77 -6.16
C GLN A 399 -2.43 -6.54 -4.66
N GLY A 400 -1.51 -7.24 -3.99
CA GLY A 400 -1.37 -7.16 -2.53
C GLY A 400 -1.11 -5.73 -2.03
N ARG A 401 -0.45 -4.89 -2.83
CA ARG A 401 -0.23 -3.48 -2.52
C ARG A 401 -1.49 -2.65 -2.28
N TYR A 402 -2.67 -3.10 -2.75
CA TYR A 402 -3.94 -2.44 -2.45
C TYR A 402 -4.40 -2.64 -1.00
N PHE A 403 -3.81 -3.60 -0.30
CA PHE A 403 -4.15 -3.98 1.07
C PHE A 403 -3.02 -3.65 2.06
N THR A 404 -1.78 -3.50 1.60
CA THR A 404 -0.63 -3.11 2.45
C THR A 404 -0.87 -1.85 3.27
N PRO A 405 -1.44 -0.75 2.72
CA PRO A 405 -1.74 0.46 3.49
C PRO A 405 -2.78 0.25 4.60
N PHE A 406 -3.53 -0.86 4.56
CA PHE A 406 -4.61 -1.17 5.51
C PHE A 406 -4.16 -2.07 6.66
N ILE A 407 -2.95 -2.62 6.61
CA ILE A 407 -2.38 -3.46 7.69
C ILE A 407 -2.44 -2.77 9.07
N PRO A 408 -2.22 -1.45 9.20
CA PRO A 408 -2.37 -0.79 10.50
C PRO A 408 -3.79 -0.86 11.11
N LEU A 409 -4.86 -1.11 10.33
CA LEU A 409 -6.18 -1.37 10.89
C LEU A 409 -6.21 -2.65 11.73
N LEU A 410 -5.53 -3.71 11.27
CA LEU A 410 -5.41 -4.96 12.01
C LEU A 410 -4.66 -4.73 13.33
N ALA A 411 -3.64 -3.86 13.30
CA ALA A 411 -2.91 -3.47 14.49
C ALA A 411 -3.78 -2.70 15.50
N LEU A 412 -4.70 -1.82 15.07
CA LEU A 412 -5.64 -1.17 15.98
C LEU A 412 -6.55 -2.19 16.69
N GLY A 413 -6.92 -3.29 16.01
CA GLY A 413 -7.63 -4.41 16.63
C GLY A 413 -6.77 -5.15 17.66
N LEU A 414 -5.52 -5.49 17.31
CA LEU A 414 -4.58 -6.21 18.17
C LEU A 414 -3.92 -5.35 19.26
N ALA A 415 -4.03 -4.03 19.17
CA ALA A 415 -3.57 -3.08 20.19
C ALA A 415 -4.54 -2.97 21.37
N ASN A 416 -5.59 -3.81 21.40
CA ASN A 416 -6.56 -3.80 22.47
C ASN A 416 -5.93 -4.21 23.81
N THR A 417 -6.12 -3.40 24.86
CA THR A 417 -5.54 -3.63 26.18
C THR A 417 -6.05 -4.90 26.88
N SER A 418 -7.19 -5.46 26.44
CA SER A 418 -7.68 -6.75 26.93
C SER A 418 -6.85 -7.94 26.44
N ILE A 419 -6.06 -7.77 25.38
CA ILE A 419 -5.20 -8.82 24.82
C ILE A 419 -3.89 -8.83 25.61
N LYS A 420 -3.67 -9.90 26.40
CA LYS A 420 -2.48 -10.06 27.25
C LYS A 420 -1.26 -10.68 26.55
N LEU A 421 -1.35 -10.95 25.24
CA LEU A 421 -0.26 -11.53 24.45
C LEU A 421 0.83 -10.48 24.25
N SER A 422 2.04 -10.75 24.76
CA SER A 422 3.23 -9.95 24.50
C SER A 422 4.41 -10.85 24.15
N VAL A 423 5.24 -10.37 23.22
CA VAL A 423 6.52 -11.02 22.86
C VAL A 423 7.61 -10.43 23.76
N LEU A 424 8.60 -11.25 24.10
CA LEU A 424 9.57 -10.96 25.17
C LEU A 424 10.53 -9.79 24.90
N SER A 425 10.81 -9.40 23.64
CA SER A 425 11.84 -8.37 23.35
C SER A 425 11.54 -7.51 22.11
N LYS A 426 11.21 -6.23 22.33
CA LYS A 426 11.05 -5.21 21.27
C LYS A 426 12.33 -4.97 20.48
N GLN A 427 13.48 -5.06 21.15
CA GLN A 427 14.78 -4.86 20.55
C GLN A 427 15.12 -5.99 19.56
N SER A 428 14.86 -7.24 19.95
CA SER A 428 15.06 -8.40 19.07
C SER A 428 14.16 -8.32 17.84
N VAL A 429 12.90 -7.90 18.00
CA VAL A 429 11.99 -7.69 16.88
C VAL A 429 12.49 -6.58 15.95
N LEU A 430 13.05 -5.47 16.46
CA LEU A 430 13.67 -4.47 15.57
C LEU A 430 14.86 -5.03 14.80
N TYR A 431 15.77 -5.78 15.46
CA TYR A 431 16.90 -6.36 14.76
C TYR A 431 16.46 -7.32 13.66
N LEU A 432 15.43 -8.12 13.92
CA LEU A 432 14.78 -8.93 12.90
C LEU A 432 14.17 -8.07 11.78
N THR A 433 13.52 -6.96 12.11
CA THR A 433 12.98 -6.02 11.11
C THR A 433 14.06 -5.45 10.21
N VAL A 434 15.16 -4.94 10.78
CA VAL A 434 16.25 -4.35 10.00
C VAL A 434 16.97 -5.42 9.17
N GLY A 435 17.29 -6.57 9.78
CA GLY A 435 17.95 -7.69 9.09
C GLY A 435 17.09 -8.23 7.95
N LEU A 436 15.80 -8.48 8.19
CA LEU A 436 14.88 -8.96 7.16
C LEU A 436 14.68 -7.91 6.06
N ALA A 437 14.64 -6.61 6.38
CA ALA A 437 14.56 -5.54 5.39
C ALA A 437 15.73 -5.59 4.41
N PHE A 438 16.97 -5.69 4.90
CA PHE A 438 18.13 -5.82 4.02
C PHE A 438 18.09 -7.12 3.20
N VAL A 439 17.89 -8.27 3.85
CA VAL A 439 17.91 -9.58 3.17
C VAL A 439 16.82 -9.66 2.11
N SER A 440 15.58 -9.29 2.44
CA SER A 440 14.45 -9.41 1.51
C SER A 440 14.52 -8.41 0.35
N ASN A 441 15.00 -7.17 0.56
CA ASN A 441 15.18 -6.23 -0.54
C ASN A 441 16.39 -6.57 -1.41
N PHE A 442 17.44 -7.17 -0.86
CA PHE A 442 18.52 -7.75 -1.66
C PHE A 442 17.99 -8.90 -2.54
N ILE A 443 17.20 -9.81 -1.95
CA ILE A 443 16.53 -10.88 -2.71
C ILE A 443 15.61 -10.31 -3.80
N LEU A 444 14.89 -9.21 -3.54
CA LEU A 444 14.07 -8.55 -4.56
C LEU A 444 14.89 -8.14 -5.79
N VAL A 445 16.00 -7.45 -5.60
CA VAL A 445 16.87 -7.03 -6.71
C VAL A 445 17.46 -8.24 -7.40
N PHE A 446 18.07 -9.15 -6.63
CA PHE A 446 18.73 -10.32 -7.17
C PHE A 446 17.76 -11.21 -7.96
N ALA A 447 16.58 -11.52 -7.41
CA ALA A 447 15.60 -12.39 -8.07
C ALA A 447 14.99 -11.73 -9.31
N THR A 448 14.78 -10.41 -9.30
CA THR A 448 14.30 -9.68 -10.49
C THR A 448 15.35 -9.70 -11.60
N LEU A 449 16.62 -9.43 -11.27
CA LEU A 449 17.72 -9.46 -12.23
C LEU A 449 18.02 -10.88 -12.71
N PHE A 450 17.98 -11.88 -11.83
CA PHE A 450 18.14 -13.27 -12.22
C PHE A 450 17.01 -13.70 -13.17
N GLY A 451 15.77 -13.33 -12.84
CA GLY A 451 14.61 -13.61 -13.67
C GLY A 451 14.74 -13.02 -15.07
N ILE A 452 15.04 -11.72 -15.20
CA ILE A 452 15.14 -11.08 -16.52
C ILE A 452 16.30 -11.61 -17.36
N ASN A 453 17.40 -12.09 -16.74
CA ASN A 453 18.53 -12.65 -17.48
C ASN A 453 18.33 -14.13 -17.85
N TYR A 454 17.70 -14.94 -16.99
CA TYR A 454 17.77 -16.40 -17.10
C TYR A 454 16.43 -17.14 -17.15
N LEU A 455 15.30 -16.51 -16.78
CA LEU A 455 13.97 -17.12 -16.79
C LEU A 455 13.09 -16.50 -17.87
#